data_AF-A0A1V6DIB7-F1
#
_entry.id   AF-A0A1V6DIB7-F1
#
_cell.length_a   1.000
_cell.length_b   1.000
_cell.length_c   1.000
_cell.angle_alpha   90.00
_cell.angle_beta   90.00
_cell.angle_gamma   90.00
#
_symmetry.space_group_name_H-M   'P 1'
#
loop_
_entity.id
_entity.type
_entity.pdbx_description
1 polymer ?
#
loop_
_entity_poly.entity_id
_entity_poly.type
_entity_poly.pdbx_seq_one_letter_code
_entity_poly.pdbx_strand_id
1 'polypeptide(L)'
;MLTTGNGTFAATPVSAFADNFSCGYQIVARAEYNNVFAGVNLTPSIAFSHDISGTTPLPLGNFVAGRKSMTLALEFLYQNSWALELRYANYFGGDRYNLLSDRDYASATVKYSF
;
A
#
# COMPACT_ATOMS: atom_id res chain seq x y z
N MET A 1 1.46 31.88 -7.10
CA MET A 1 0.09 31.35 -7.24
C MET A 1 -0.43 31.78 -8.59
N LEU A 2 -0.84 30.84 -9.44
CA LEU A 2 -1.53 31.16 -10.69
C LEU A 2 -3.03 31.28 -10.36
N THR A 3 -3.59 32.46 -10.58
CA THR A 3 -4.99 32.78 -10.33
C THR A 3 -5.80 32.44 -11.58
N THR A 4 -6.75 31.51 -11.50
CA THR A 4 -7.74 31.32 -12.57
C THR A 4 -8.64 32.56 -12.60
N GLY A 5 -9.09 32.99 -13.78
CA GLY A 5 -9.95 34.18 -13.95
C GLY A 5 -11.33 34.10 -13.27
N ASN A 6 -11.59 33.06 -12.47
CA ASN A 6 -12.78 32.84 -11.68
C ASN A 6 -12.35 32.60 -10.23
N GLY A 7 -12.29 33.69 -9.44
CA GLY A 7 -11.62 33.78 -8.13
C GLY A 7 -12.19 32.93 -6.98
N THR A 8 -12.97 31.90 -7.28
CA THR A 8 -13.60 30.99 -6.31
C THR A 8 -12.83 29.69 -6.11
N PHE A 9 -11.92 29.31 -7.02
CA PHE A 9 -11.12 28.09 -6.90
C PHE A 9 -9.64 28.34 -7.22
N ALA A 10 -8.75 27.84 -6.37
CA ALA A 10 -7.32 27.84 -6.65
C ALA A 10 -7.02 26.99 -7.90
N ALA A 11 -6.14 27.47 -8.78
CA ALA A 11 -5.71 26.71 -9.94
C ALA A 11 -5.08 25.37 -9.51
N THR A 12 -5.46 24.29 -10.19
CA THR A 12 -4.76 23.00 -10.05
C THR A 12 -3.31 23.17 -10.50
N PRO A 13 -2.30 22.87 -9.65
CA PRO A 13 -0.91 23.01 -10.02
C PRO A 13 -0.51 22.03 -11.14
N VAL A 14 0.48 22.39 -11.93
CA VAL A 14 1.01 21.52 -13.01
C VAL A 14 1.49 20.16 -12.51
N SER A 15 1.93 20.09 -11.24
CA SER A 15 2.36 18.85 -10.57
C SER A 15 1.23 17.85 -10.30
N ALA A 16 -0.03 18.24 -10.51
CA ALA A 16 -1.17 17.34 -10.41
C ALA A 16 -1.44 16.57 -11.71
N PHE A 17 -0.73 16.91 -12.78
CA PHE A 17 -0.90 16.30 -14.10
C PHE A 17 0.24 15.32 -14.39
N ALA A 18 0.14 14.66 -15.54
CA ALA A 18 1.11 13.67 -15.97
C ALA A 18 2.51 14.28 -16.16
N ASP A 19 3.52 13.61 -15.61
CA ASP A 19 4.91 13.97 -15.78
C ASP A 19 5.56 13.14 -16.91
N ASN A 20 6.65 13.66 -17.49
CA ASN A 20 7.43 12.95 -18.51
C ASN A 20 8.15 11.71 -17.96
N PHE A 21 8.38 11.67 -16.65
CA PHE A 21 9.06 10.60 -15.94
C PHE A 21 8.39 10.38 -14.58
N SER A 22 8.07 9.12 -14.28
CA SER A 22 7.55 8.71 -12.98
C SER A 22 8.27 7.46 -12.48
N CYS A 23 8.62 7.44 -11.20
CA CYS A 23 9.30 6.32 -10.56
C CYS A 23 8.89 6.11 -9.11
N GLY A 24 9.06 4.87 -8.65
CA GLY A 24 8.83 4.45 -7.28
C GLY A 24 9.53 3.13 -7.01
N TYR A 25 9.48 2.69 -5.76
CA TYR A 25 10.00 1.39 -5.35
C TYR A 25 9.00 0.65 -4.48
N GLN A 26 9.09 -0.68 -4.53
CA GLN A 26 8.34 -1.56 -3.68
C GLN A 26 9.32 -2.57 -3.05
N ILE A 27 9.23 -2.71 -1.74
CA ILE A 27 10.06 -3.62 -0.95
C ILE A 27 9.13 -4.57 -0.22
N VAL A 28 9.44 -5.86 -0.30
CA VAL A 28 8.75 -6.91 0.44
C VAL A 28 9.78 -7.67 1.25
N ALA A 29 9.55 -7.76 2.56
CA ALA A 29 10.31 -8.60 3.47
C ALA A 29 9.38 -9.67 4.04
N ARG A 30 9.81 -10.92 3.99
CA ARG A 30 9.09 -12.07 4.55
C ARG A 30 10.11 -12.93 5.29
N ALA A 31 9.78 -13.34 6.50
CA ALA A 31 10.56 -14.30 7.27
C ALA A 31 9.70 -15.50 7.59
N GLU A 32 10.30 -16.69 7.63
CA GLU A 32 9.61 -17.94 7.92
C GLU A 32 10.23 -18.58 9.13
N TYR A 33 9.43 -18.74 10.19
CA TYR A 33 9.82 -19.39 11.42
C TYR A 33 9.07 -20.70 11.54
N ASN A 34 9.79 -21.80 11.41
CA ASN A 34 9.22 -23.13 11.53
C ASN A 34 9.14 -23.55 13.00
N ASN A 35 8.01 -24.12 13.39
CA ASN A 35 7.77 -24.67 14.72
C ASN A 35 8.09 -23.68 15.87
N VAL A 36 7.52 -22.48 15.82
CA VAL A 36 7.71 -21.44 16.86
C VAL A 36 7.12 -21.90 18.19
N PHE A 37 5.96 -22.54 18.15
CA PHE A 37 5.32 -23.12 19.33
C PHE A 37 4.41 -24.27 18.94
N ALA A 38 4.53 -25.42 19.60
CA ALA A 38 3.61 -26.56 19.49
C ALA A 38 3.25 -26.99 18.04
N GLY A 39 4.18 -26.91 17.08
CA GLY A 39 3.91 -27.26 15.68
C GLY A 39 3.27 -26.15 14.83
N VAL A 40 3.23 -24.91 15.32
CA VAL A 40 2.82 -23.72 14.57
C VAL A 40 4.01 -23.12 13.83
N ASN A 41 3.87 -22.95 12.51
CA ASN A 41 4.76 -22.14 11.70
C ASN A 41 4.25 -20.70 11.66
N LEU A 42 5.16 -19.75 11.79
CA LEU A 42 4.84 -18.32 11.82
C LEU A 42 5.56 -17.61 10.68
N THR A 43 4.81 -16.83 9.91
CA THR A 43 5.33 -16.06 8.80
C THR A 43 4.94 -14.59 8.92
N PRO A 44 5.79 -13.74 9.53
CA PRO A 44 5.62 -12.30 9.42
C PRO A 44 6.06 -11.80 8.04
N SER A 45 5.32 -10.84 7.51
CA SER A 45 5.65 -10.16 6.26
C SER A 45 5.30 -8.68 6.30
N ILE A 46 6.11 -7.89 5.61
CA ILE A 46 5.99 -6.45 5.48
C ILE A 46 6.13 -6.13 3.99
N ALA A 47 5.16 -5.43 3.44
CA ALA A 47 5.23 -4.87 2.10
C ALA A 47 5.12 -3.35 2.21
N PHE A 48 6.08 -2.64 1.60
CA PHE A 48 6.09 -1.18 1.57
C PHE A 48 6.24 -0.72 0.13
N SER A 49 5.45 0.26 -0.28
CA SER A 49 5.58 0.92 -1.59
C SER A 49 5.63 2.42 -1.42
N HIS A 50 6.43 3.07 -2.28
CA HIS A 50 6.58 4.52 -2.31
C HIS A 50 6.80 5.00 -3.74
N ASP A 51 5.88 5.83 -4.21
CA ASP A 51 5.94 6.54 -5.47
C ASP A 51 6.77 7.82 -5.26
N ILE A 52 8.07 7.77 -5.61
CA ILE A 52 9.03 8.84 -5.30
C ILE A 52 8.69 10.12 -6.07
N SER A 53 8.49 10.00 -7.38
CA SER A 53 8.37 11.16 -8.26
C SER A 53 7.50 10.85 -9.45
N GLY A 54 6.78 11.87 -9.92
CA GLY A 54 6.02 11.84 -11.15
C GLY A 54 4.64 11.20 -11.02
N THR A 55 3.66 11.77 -11.67
CA THR A 55 2.32 11.19 -11.80
C THR A 55 2.14 10.59 -13.20
N THR A 56 1.65 9.36 -13.28
CA THR A 56 1.42 8.69 -14.57
C THR A 56 0.14 9.24 -15.23
N PRO A 57 0.11 9.47 -16.56
CA PRO A 57 -1.13 9.83 -17.24
C PRO A 57 -2.19 8.73 -17.09
N LEU A 58 -3.45 9.14 -16.95
CA LEU A 58 -4.57 8.22 -17.09
C LEU A 58 -4.70 7.80 -18.56
N PRO A 59 -5.06 6.53 -18.86
CA PRO A 59 -5.62 5.54 -17.94
C PRO A 59 -4.60 4.64 -17.24
N LEU A 60 -3.29 4.77 -17.49
CA LEU A 60 -2.29 3.86 -16.90
C LEU A 60 -2.26 3.96 -15.37
N GLY A 61 -2.19 5.18 -14.82
CA GLY A 61 -2.43 5.42 -13.39
C GLY A 61 -1.49 4.70 -12.39
N ASN A 62 -0.30 4.26 -12.83
CA ASN A 62 0.61 3.47 -12.00
C ASN A 62 1.19 4.25 -10.81
N PHE A 63 1.67 5.47 -11.03
CA PHE A 63 2.33 6.29 -10.01
C PHE A 63 1.53 7.56 -9.68
N VAL A 64 1.44 7.88 -8.39
CA VAL A 64 0.96 9.17 -7.89
C VAL A 64 2.06 9.76 -7.00
N ALA A 65 2.58 10.93 -7.37
CA ALA A 65 3.75 11.50 -6.70
C ALA A 65 3.56 11.58 -5.16
N GLY A 66 4.49 10.99 -4.41
CA GLY A 66 4.51 11.00 -2.95
C GLY A 66 3.58 10.00 -2.26
N ARG A 67 2.81 9.19 -3.01
CA ARG A 67 1.95 8.15 -2.45
C ARG A 67 2.78 7.04 -1.82
N LYS A 68 2.37 6.60 -0.64
CA LYS A 68 2.98 5.50 0.10
C LYS A 68 1.91 4.51 0.55
N SER A 69 2.29 3.24 0.60
CA SER A 69 1.49 2.23 1.27
C SER A 69 2.37 1.30 2.07
N MET A 70 1.84 0.84 3.19
CA MET A 70 2.47 -0.15 4.05
C MET A 70 1.46 -1.22 4.39
N THR A 71 1.83 -2.48 4.20
CA THR A 71 1.03 -3.64 4.57
C THR A 71 1.86 -4.52 5.49
N LEU A 72 1.31 -4.77 6.66
CA LEU A 72 1.80 -5.76 7.61
C LEU A 72 0.92 -6.98 7.53
N ALA A 73 1.51 -8.17 7.46
CA ALA A 73 0.76 -9.41 7.54
C ALA A 73 1.50 -10.43 8.41
N LEU A 74 0.72 -11.21 9.14
CA LEU A 74 1.19 -12.26 10.03
C LEU A 74 0.36 -13.51 9.76
N GLU A 75 1.02 -14.58 9.35
CA GLU A 75 0.39 -15.85 9.05
C GLU A 75 0.85 -16.91 10.06
N PHE A 76 -0.12 -17.60 10.65
CA PHE A 76 0.08 -18.76 11.51
C PHE A 76 -0.44 -20.00 10.80
N LEU A 77 0.38 -21.03 10.68
CA LEU A 77 0.00 -22.31 10.10
C LEU A 77 0.20 -23.41 11.13
N TYR A 78 -0.87 -24.07 11.53
CA TYR A 78 -0.85 -25.18 12.49
C TYR A 78 -1.07 -26.51 11.77
N GLN A 79 -0.06 -27.38 11.86
CA GLN A 79 -0.05 -28.74 11.29
C GLN A 79 -0.50 -28.83 9.82
N ASN A 80 -0.32 -27.76 9.05
CA ASN A 80 -0.78 -27.64 7.66
C ASN A 80 -2.31 -27.82 7.47
N SER A 81 -3.10 -27.85 8.55
CA SER A 81 -4.56 -28.02 8.50
C SER A 81 -5.30 -26.72 8.81
N TRP A 82 -4.76 -25.91 9.72
CA TRP A 82 -5.35 -24.64 10.12
C TRP A 82 -4.41 -23.50 9.78
N ALA A 83 -4.92 -22.47 9.10
CA ALA A 83 -4.17 -21.23 8.88
C ALA A 83 -4.97 -20.02 9.38
N LEU A 84 -4.29 -19.11 10.09
CA LEU A 84 -4.79 -17.81 10.49
C LEU A 84 -3.90 -16.74 9.87
N GLU A 85 -4.48 -15.86 9.06
CA GLU A 85 -3.79 -14.71 8.47
C GLU A 85 -4.38 -13.42 9.03
N LEU A 86 -3.53 -12.60 9.64
CA LEU A 86 -3.86 -11.25 10.08
C LEU A 86 -3.14 -10.26 9.17
N ARG A 87 -3.85 -9.25 8.67
CA ARG A 87 -3.27 -8.23 7.79
C ARG A 87 -3.78 -6.85 8.18
N TYR A 88 -2.89 -5.88 8.09
CA TYR A 88 -3.18 -4.47 8.26
C TYR A 88 -2.55 -3.69 7.11
N ALA A 89 -3.34 -2.90 6.42
CA ALA A 89 -2.89 -2.04 5.32
C ALA A 89 -3.15 -0.58 5.67
N ASN A 90 -2.13 0.25 5.47
CA ASN A 90 -2.17 1.68 5.69
C ASN A 90 -1.66 2.41 4.43
N TYR A 91 -2.39 3.43 4.01
CA TYR A 91 -2.13 4.23 2.82
C TYR A 91 -1.96 5.69 3.25
N PHE A 92 -0.88 6.33 2.82
CA PHE A 92 -0.54 7.68 3.28
C PHE A 92 0.32 8.43 2.26
N GLY A 93 0.50 9.74 2.46
CA GLY A 93 1.25 10.59 1.51
C GLY A 93 0.51 10.82 0.19
N GLY A 94 1.13 11.54 -0.74
CA GLY A 94 0.54 11.90 -2.03
C GLY A 94 -0.58 12.96 -1.96
N ASP A 95 -0.66 13.68 -0.83
CA ASP A 95 -1.58 14.77 -0.54
C ASP A 95 -3.02 14.48 -0.99
N ARG A 96 -3.73 15.52 -1.46
CA ARG A 96 -5.12 15.42 -1.95
C ARG A 96 -5.29 14.51 -3.18
N TYR A 97 -4.20 14.11 -3.83
CA TYR A 97 -4.22 13.32 -5.06
C TYR A 97 -4.12 11.82 -4.79
N ASN A 98 -3.76 11.41 -3.57
CA ASN A 98 -3.85 10.03 -3.13
C ASN A 98 -5.27 9.72 -2.62
N LEU A 99 -6.13 9.22 -3.51
CA LEU A 99 -7.50 8.82 -3.19
C LEU A 99 -7.62 7.60 -2.26
N LEU A 100 -6.49 6.95 -1.94
CA LEU A 100 -6.43 5.84 -1.00
C LEU A 100 -6.00 6.29 0.40
N SER A 101 -5.55 7.53 0.61
CA SER A 101 -4.89 7.96 1.85
C SER A 101 -5.76 7.84 3.12
N ASP A 102 -7.07 7.64 2.99
CA ASP A 102 -8.04 7.46 4.07
C ASP A 102 -8.65 6.05 4.09
N ARG A 103 -8.16 5.13 3.25
CA ARG A 103 -8.74 3.80 3.01
C ARG A 103 -7.96 2.67 3.69
N ASP A 104 -7.55 2.92 4.91
CA ASP A 104 -6.86 1.92 5.74
C ASP A 104 -7.82 0.80 6.14
N TYR A 105 -7.30 -0.43 6.28
CA TYR A 105 -8.11 -1.55 6.72
C TYR A 105 -7.30 -2.61 7.47
N ALA A 106 -8.01 -3.36 8.30
CA ALA A 106 -7.51 -4.60 8.91
C ALA A 106 -8.37 -5.77 8.43
N SER A 107 -7.76 -6.93 8.24
CA SER A 107 -8.44 -8.16 7.87
C SER A 107 -7.90 -9.35 8.63
N ALA A 108 -8.78 -10.26 9.00
CA ALA A 108 -8.43 -11.55 9.58
C ALA A 108 -9.08 -12.66 8.74
N THR A 109 -8.30 -13.66 8.37
CA THR A 109 -8.74 -14.78 7.54
C THR A 109 -8.38 -16.09 8.23
N VAL A 110 -9.36 -16.97 8.38
CA VAL A 110 -9.15 -18.34 8.90
C VAL A 110 -9.39 -19.33 7.76
N LYS A 111 -8.46 -20.25 7.56
CA LYS A 111 -8.53 -21.33 6.56
C LYS A 111 -8.42 -22.67 7.26
N TYR A 112 -9.23 -23.63 6.84
CA TYR A 112 -9.19 -25.01 7.30
C TYR A 112 -9.12 -25.94 6.09
N SER A 113 -8.17 -26.86 6.09
CA SER A 113 -8.01 -27.90 5.07
C SER A 113 -8.29 -29.27 5.69
N PHE A 114 -9.21 -30.01 5.08
CA PHE A 114 -9.58 -31.38 5.44
C PHE A 114 -8.92 -32.41 4.54
#